data_AF-A0A9D7LR63-F1
#
_entry.id   AF-A0A9D7LR63-F1
#
_cell.length_a   1.000
_cell.length_b   1.000
_cell.length_c   1.000
_cell.angle_alpha   90.00
_cell.angle_beta   90.00
_cell.angle_gamma   90.00
#
_symmetry.space_group_name_H-M   'P 1'
#
loop_
_entity.id
_entity.type
_entity.pdbx_description
1 polymer ?
#
loop_
_entity_poly.entity_id
_entity_poly.type
_entity_poly.pdbx_seq_one_letter_code
_entity_poly.pdbx_strand_id
1 'polypeptide(L)'
;MVAQSADVPDRYYVDPQTILNDGAIRRAWVLEGRSAKDNSGVLSYRYLYEFDCKNDRWRMLLIAGFGGQMATGPRLTSYEPADSSKYIAPGTVAASMLKYICSQ
;
A
#
# COMPACT_ATOMS: atom_id res chain seq x y z
N MET A 1 4.45 -33.68 5.71
CA MET A 1 3.47 -32.89 6.50
C MET A 1 3.73 -31.44 6.17
N VAL A 2 2.94 -30.85 5.27
CA VAL A 2 3.09 -29.42 4.93
C VAL A 2 2.33 -28.66 6.01
N ALA A 3 3.06 -27.98 6.89
CA ALA A 3 2.43 -27.03 7.81
C ALA A 3 1.87 -25.90 6.95
N GLN A 4 0.55 -25.91 6.76
CA GLN A 4 -0.18 -24.80 6.21
C GLN A 4 -0.04 -23.66 7.23
N SER A 5 0.86 -22.72 6.95
CA SER A 5 0.95 -21.48 7.73
C SER A 5 -0.41 -20.80 7.67
N ALA A 6 -1.04 -20.58 8.82
CA ALA A 6 -2.32 -19.90 8.92
C ALA A 6 -2.30 -18.59 8.11
N ASP A 7 -3.30 -18.40 7.24
CA ASP A 7 -3.52 -17.17 6.47
C ASP A 7 -3.77 -15.99 7.42
N VAL A 8 -2.71 -15.35 7.91
CA VAL A 8 -2.81 -14.07 8.60
C VAL A 8 -2.83 -13.00 7.50
N PRO A 9 -3.94 -12.27 7.33
CA PRO A 9 -4.07 -11.30 6.25
C PRO A 9 -3.07 -10.16 6.43
N ASP A 10 -2.53 -9.68 5.32
CA ASP A 10 -1.67 -8.51 5.30
C ASP A 10 -2.41 -7.29 5.87
N ARG A 11 -1.66 -6.45 6.58
CA ARG A 11 -2.22 -5.26 7.24
C ARG A 11 -1.72 -4.00 6.55
N TYR A 12 -2.66 -3.09 6.26
CA TYR A 12 -2.39 -1.82 5.61
C TYR A 12 -2.56 -0.66 6.58
N TYR A 13 -1.62 0.28 6.55
CA TYR A 13 -1.61 1.46 7.41
C TYR A 13 -1.36 2.70 6.56
N VAL A 14 -2.34 3.59 6.48
CA VAL A 14 -2.16 4.90 5.86
C VAL A 14 -1.42 5.80 6.85
N ASP A 15 -0.38 6.50 6.40
CA ASP A 15 0.33 7.51 7.18
C ASP A 15 -0.37 8.87 7.00
N PRO A 16 -1.20 9.34 7.95
CA PRO A 16 -2.07 10.49 7.73
C PRO A 16 -1.30 11.80 7.57
N GLN A 17 -0.12 11.89 8.18
CA GLN A 17 0.74 13.08 8.10
C GLN A 17 1.36 13.26 6.71
N THR A 18 1.24 12.26 5.84
CA THR A 18 1.77 12.29 4.48
C THR A 18 0.73 12.55 3.42
N ILE A 19 -0.54 12.72 3.81
CA ILE A 19 -1.62 12.96 2.86
C ILE A 19 -1.45 14.35 2.25
N LEU A 20 -1.13 14.38 0.97
CA LEU A 20 -1.05 15.59 0.16
C LEU A 20 -2.39 15.81 -0.52
N ASN A 21 -2.98 16.99 -0.28
CA ASN A 21 -4.24 17.42 -0.86
C ASN A 21 -3.99 18.29 -2.11
N ASP A 22 -4.38 17.77 -3.27
CA ASP A 22 -4.31 18.45 -4.56
C ASP A 22 -5.66 18.35 -5.29
N GLY A 23 -6.69 18.97 -4.71
CA GLY A 23 -8.02 19.06 -5.32
C GLY A 23 -8.78 17.74 -5.28
N ALA A 24 -8.97 17.08 -6.42
CA ALA A 24 -9.59 15.74 -6.50
C ALA A 24 -8.56 14.62 -6.35
N ILE A 25 -7.26 14.93 -6.46
CA ILE A 25 -6.18 13.96 -6.32
C ILE A 25 -5.63 14.03 -4.90
N ARG A 26 -5.40 12.87 -4.30
CA ARG A 26 -4.73 12.71 -3.01
C ARG A 26 -3.55 11.79 -3.16
N ARG A 27 -2.42 12.12 -2.53
CA ARG A 27 -1.27 11.21 -2.46
C ARG A 27 -0.96 10.90 -1.01
N ALA A 28 -0.62 9.65 -0.71
CA ALA A 28 -0.34 9.23 0.65
C ALA A 28 0.68 8.08 0.66
N TRP A 29 1.48 8.02 1.72
CA TRP A 29 2.25 6.82 2.02
C TRP A 29 1.37 5.80 2.72
N VAL A 30 1.44 4.55 2.25
CA VAL A 30 0.78 3.40 2.85
C VAL A 30 1.82 2.34 3.15
N LEU A 31 1.76 1.79 4.35
CA LEU A 31 2.59 0.69 4.78
C LEU A 31 1.78 -0.61 4.70
N GLU A 32 2.39 -1.66 4.16
CA GLU A 32 1.89 -3.03 4.23
C GLU A 32 2.82 -3.86 5.11
N GLY A 33 2.26 -4.47 6.16
CA GLY A 33 2.93 -5.46 6.99
C GLY A 33 2.45 -6.86 6.63
N ARG A 34 3.39 -7.76 6.31
CA ARG A 34 3.10 -9.17 6.03
C ARG A 34 3.40 -10.06 7.23
N SER A 35 2.73 -11.21 7.26
CA SER A 35 2.96 -12.24 8.29
C SER A 35 4.22 -13.08 8.04
N ALA A 36 4.69 -13.14 6.79
CA ALA A 36 5.88 -13.88 6.39
C ALA A 36 6.67 -13.14 5.30
N LYS A 37 7.95 -13.49 5.19
CA LYS A 37 8.81 -13.00 4.10
C LYS A 37 8.41 -13.62 2.78
N ASP A 38 8.46 -12.85 1.70
CA ASP A 38 8.37 -13.41 0.35
C ASP A 38 9.70 -14.08 -0.09
N ASN A 39 9.73 -14.62 -1.30
CA ASN A 39 10.91 -15.28 -1.87
C ASN A 39 12.12 -14.36 -2.04
N SER A 40 11.92 -13.04 -2.04
CA SER A 40 12.97 -12.03 -2.08
C SER A 40 13.39 -11.55 -0.69
N GLY A 41 12.79 -12.10 0.37
CA GLY A 41 13.09 -11.77 1.76
C GLY A 41 12.35 -10.54 2.29
N VAL A 42 11.40 -9.98 1.52
CA VAL A 42 10.62 -8.80 1.91
C VAL A 42 9.53 -9.19 2.90
N LEU A 43 9.46 -8.47 4.02
CA LEU A 43 8.48 -8.67 5.09
C LEU A 43 7.48 -7.50 5.21
N SER A 44 7.80 -6.35 4.63
CA SER A 44 6.90 -5.21 4.58
C SER A 44 7.19 -4.32 3.38
N TYR A 45 6.18 -3.55 2.99
CA TYR A 45 6.30 -2.57 1.91
C TYR A 45 5.87 -1.20 2.38
N ARG A 46 6.45 -0.17 1.76
CA ARG A 46 5.96 1.20 1.78
C ARG A 46 5.62 1.59 0.35
N TYR A 47 4.38 2.03 0.15
CA TYR A 47 3.82 2.45 -1.12
C TYR A 47 3.54 3.94 -1.10
N LEU A 48 3.91 4.63 -2.18
CA LEU A 48 3.32 5.93 -2.45
C LEU A 48 2.13 5.71 -3.37
N TYR A 49 0.92 5.97 -2.87
CA TYR A 49 -0.30 5.87 -3.66
C TYR A 49 -0.79 7.24 -4.07
N GLU A 50 -1.44 7.27 -5.23
CA GLU A 50 -2.29 8.35 -5.68
C GLU A 50 -3.72 7.85 -5.80
N PHE A 51 -4.66 8.63 -5.28
CA PHE A 51 -6.09 8.37 -5.33
C PHE A 51 -6.79 9.53 -6.05
N ASP A 52 -7.69 9.18 -6.97
CA ASP A 52 -8.65 10.08 -7.57
C ASP A 52 -9.97 9.96 -6.80
N CYS A 53 -10.23 10.93 -5.93
CA CYS A 53 -11.39 10.98 -5.06
C CYS A 53 -12.71 11.24 -5.79
N LYS A 54 -12.66 11.65 -7.07
CA LYS A 54 -13.85 11.92 -7.86
C LYS A 54 -14.30 10.71 -8.68
N ASN A 55 -13.34 9.91 -9.14
CA ASN A 55 -13.59 8.82 -10.09
C ASN A 55 -13.35 7.42 -9.50
N ASP A 56 -13.11 7.30 -8.19
CA ASP A 56 -12.82 6.05 -7.49
C ASP A 56 -11.68 5.25 -8.15
N ARG A 57 -10.57 5.95 -8.43
CA ARG A 57 -9.37 5.33 -9.03
C ARG A 57 -8.17 5.47 -8.10
N TRP A 58 -7.23 4.54 -8.26
CA TRP A 58 -5.94 4.62 -7.61
C TRP A 58 -4.82 4.15 -8.52
N ARG A 59 -3.61 4.60 -8.24
CA ARG A 59 -2.38 4.04 -8.81
C ARG A 59 -1.26 4.04 -7.79
N MET A 60 -0.27 3.20 -8.06
CA MET A 60 0.98 3.17 -7.31
C MET A 60 1.98 4.08 -8.01
N LEU A 61 2.63 4.95 -7.25
CA LEU A 61 3.70 5.81 -7.74
C LEU A 61 5.07 5.22 -7.40
N LEU A 62 5.20 4.64 -6.21
CA LEU A 62 6.42 3.99 -5.75
C LEU A 62 6.10 2.75 -4.94
N ILE A 63 6.91 1.71 -5.12
CA ILE A 63 6.93 0.50 -4.30
C ILE A 63 8.32 0.38 -3.69
N ALA A 64 8.43 0.31 -2.37
CA ALA A 64 9.67 0.02 -1.66
C ALA A 64 9.46 -1.15 -0.68
N GLY A 65 10.26 -2.21 -0.80
CA GLY A 65 10.17 -3.41 0.04
C GLY A 65 11.33 -3.50 1.03
N PHE A 66 11.04 -3.98 2.24
CA PHE A 66 11.94 -3.99 3.39
C PHE A 66 12.02 -5.38 4.03
N GLY A 67 13.21 -5.74 4.52
CA GLY A 67 13.45 -7.05 5.15
C GLY A 67 12.92 -7.19 6.58
N GLY A 68 12.53 -6.09 7.24
CA GLY A 68 11.92 -6.06 8.56
C GLY A 68 10.42 -5.76 8.51
N GLN A 69 9.73 -5.86 9.65
CA GLN A 69 8.33 -5.44 9.76
C GLN A 69 8.23 -3.91 9.70
N MET A 70 7.07 -3.39 9.31
CA MET A 70 6.75 -1.96 9.35
C MET A 70 7.78 -1.04 8.66
N ALA A 71 8.28 -1.45 7.49
CA ALA A 71 9.31 -0.76 6.71
C ALA A 71 10.64 -0.53 7.45
N THR A 72 10.99 -1.42 8.38
CA THR A 72 12.28 -1.41 9.08
C THR A 72 13.29 -2.35 8.42
N GLY A 73 14.58 -2.20 8.79
CA GLY A 73 15.66 -3.02 8.25
C GLY A 73 16.08 -2.60 6.83
N PRO A 74 16.84 -3.46 6.12
CA PRO A 74 17.36 -3.11 4.80
C PRO A 74 16.23 -3.00 3.77
N ARG A 75 16.32 -1.99 2.90
CA ARG A 75 15.48 -1.86 1.71
C ARG A 75 16.00 -2.83 0.65
N LEU A 76 15.17 -3.82 0.30
CA LEU A 76 15.52 -4.90 -0.62
C LEU A 76 15.08 -4.63 -2.05
N THR A 77 14.02 -3.81 -2.23
CA THR A 77 13.55 -3.39 -3.56
C THR A 77 13.01 -1.97 -3.49
N SER A 78 13.11 -1.24 -4.61
CA SER A 78 12.51 0.09 -4.78
C SER A 78 12.34 0.38 -6.27
N TYR A 79 11.13 0.65 -6.72
CA TYR A 79 10.86 0.97 -8.12
C TYR A 79 9.54 1.73 -8.29
N GLU A 80 9.45 2.45 -9.40
CA GLU A 80 8.23 3.08 -9.88
C GLU A 80 7.54 2.11 -10.85
N PRO A 81 6.31 1.64 -10.55
CA PRO A 81 5.60 0.79 -11.48
C PRO A 81 5.11 1.62 -12.69
N ALA A 82 4.94 0.96 -13.83
CA ALA A 82 4.29 1.59 -14.98
C ALA A 82 2.90 2.14 -14.59
N ASP A 83 2.47 3.23 -15.23
CA ASP A 83 1.18 3.83 -14.93
C ASP A 83 0.07 2.80 -15.10
N SER A 84 -0.62 2.55 -14.00
CA SER A 84 -1.57 1.47 -13.83
C SER A 84 -2.74 1.96 -12.99
N SER A 85 -3.26 3.14 -13.34
CA SER A 85 -4.51 3.65 -12.79
C SER A 85 -5.64 2.64 -12.92
N LYS A 86 -6.13 2.15 -11.78
CA LYS A 86 -7.16 1.11 -11.67
C LYS A 86 -8.41 1.67 -10.99
N TYR A 87 -9.56 1.16 -11.42
CA TYR A 87 -10.81 1.34 -10.70
C TYR A 87 -10.75 0.64 -9.33
N ILE A 88 -11.36 1.25 -8.33
CA ILE A 88 -11.47 0.72 -6.97
C ILE A 88 -12.82 0.03 -6.82
N ALA A 89 -12.81 -1.30 -6.80
CA ALA A 89 -14.01 -2.06 -6.51
C ALA A 89 -14.46 -1.83 -5.05
N PRO A 90 -15.78 -1.70 -4.78
CA PRO A 90 -16.32 -1.64 -3.43
C PRO A 90 -15.94 -2.87 -2.59
N GLY A 91 -15.86 -2.70 -1.26
CA GLY A 91 -15.55 -3.79 -0.33
C GLY A 91 -14.09 -4.22 -0.30
N THR A 92 -13.20 -3.56 -1.05
CA THR A 92 -11.75 -3.80 -1.02
C THR A 92 -11.05 -2.94 0.03
N VAL A 93 -9.84 -3.33 0.44
CA VAL A 93 -8.98 -2.47 1.29
C VAL A 93 -8.71 -1.13 0.61
N ALA A 94 -8.51 -1.12 -0.72
CA ALA A 94 -8.34 0.11 -1.48
C ALA A 94 -9.55 1.06 -1.38
N ALA A 95 -10.78 0.52 -1.33
CA ALA A 95 -11.98 1.33 -1.10
C ALA A 95 -12.01 1.96 0.30
N SER A 96 -11.56 1.22 1.32
CA SER A 96 -11.43 1.77 2.68
C SER A 96 -10.36 2.85 2.77
N MET A 97 -9.21 2.65 2.11
CA MET A 97 -8.15 3.65 2.01
C MET A 97 -8.61 4.90 1.27
N LEU A 98 -9.29 4.76 0.14
CA LEU A 98 -9.87 5.87 -0.62
C LEU A 98 -10.78 6.71 0.29
N LYS A 99 -11.75 6.08 0.96
CA LYS A 99 -12.68 6.79 1.85
C LYS A 99 -11.96 7.56 2.95
N TYR A 100 -10.97 6.94 3.59
CA TYR A 100 -10.20 7.58 4.65
C TYR A 100 -9.34 8.74 4.14
N ILE A 101 -8.62 8.54 3.03
CA ILE A 101 -7.70 9.53 2.46
C ILE A 101 -8.47 10.71 1.87
N CYS A 102 -9.59 10.45 1.19
CA CYS A 102 -10.42 11.49 0.57
C CYS A 102 -11.28 12.27 1.57
N SER A 103 -11.38 11.83 2.83
CA SER A 103 -12.05 12.57 3.90
C SER A 103 -11.12 13.50 4.68
N GLN A 104 -9.81 13.49 4.39
CA GLN A 104 -8.84 14.41 5.00
C GLN A 104 -8.76 15.74 4.25
#